data_AF-A0A851NPT0-F1
#
_entry.id   AF-A0A851NPT0-F1
#
_cell.length_a   1.000
_cell.length_b   1.000
_cell.length_c   1.000
_cell.angle_alpha   90.00
_cell.angle_beta   90.00
_cell.angle_gamma   90.00
#
_symmetry.space_group_name_H-M   'P 1'
#
loop_
_entity.id
_entity.type
_entity.pdbx_description
1 polymer ?
#
loop_
_entity_poly.entity_id
_entity_poly.type
_entity_poly.pdbx_seq_one_letter_code
_entity_poly.pdbx_strand_id
1 'polypeptide(L)'
;VADKLPRPNLVLLKHLLSVLHRISQNADTSRMDANNLAICVGPNMLSPGAGSTFPLELQKEMNDKVTVLVEFLIDNCSEIFGEDVA
;
A
#
# COMPACT_ATOMS: atom_id res chain seq x y z
N VAL A 1 -0.95 12.04 -9.28
CA VAL A 1 -2.15 11.61 -8.51
C VAL A 1 -1.92 11.77 -7.01
N ALA A 2 -0.78 11.34 -6.49
CA ALA A 2 -0.41 11.54 -5.08
C ALA A 2 -0.49 13.01 -4.61
N ASP A 3 -0.12 13.98 -5.45
CA ASP A 3 -0.21 15.42 -5.11
C ASP A 3 -1.64 15.94 -4.88
N LYS A 4 -2.66 15.15 -5.23
CA LYS A 4 -4.07 15.48 -4.95
C LYS A 4 -4.51 15.04 -3.55
N LEU A 5 -3.69 14.28 -2.83
CA LEU A 5 -3.99 13.87 -1.47
C LEU A 5 -3.90 15.07 -0.52
N PRO A 6 -4.75 15.14 0.51
CA PRO A 6 -4.53 16.06 1.62
C PRO A 6 -3.11 15.88 2.16
N ARG A 7 -2.42 16.99 2.46
CA ARG A 7 -1.02 16.98 2.92
C ARG A 7 -0.76 15.98 4.07
N PRO A 8 -1.63 15.85 5.10
CA PRO A 8 -1.41 14.85 6.15
C PRO A 8 -1.38 13.40 5.63
N ASN A 9 -2.29 13.06 4.71
CA ASN A 9 -2.36 11.73 4.11
C ASN A 9 -1.12 11.44 3.24
N LEU A 10 -0.64 12.44 2.49
CA LEU A 10 0.58 12.29 1.69
C LEU A 10 1.81 12.01 2.56
N VAL A 11 1.95 12.74 3.67
CA VAL A 11 3.05 12.55 4.63
C VAL A 11 2.95 11.18 5.30
N LEU A 12 1.76 10.76 5.72
CA LEU A 12 1.55 9.43 6.31
C LEU A 12 1.89 8.33 5.30
N LEU A 13 1.42 8.45 4.06
CA LEU A 13 1.67 7.49 2.99
C LEU A 13 3.17 7.31 2.73
N LYS A 14 3.93 8.41 2.67
CA LYS A 14 5.40 8.39 2.52
C LYS A 14 6.07 7.56 3.62
N HIS A 15 5.74 7.81 4.89
CA HIS A 15 6.35 7.10 6.02
C HIS A 15 5.90 5.65 6.10
N LEU A 16 4.63 5.38 5.81
CA LEU A 16 4.10 4.01 5.81
C LEU A 16 4.81 3.16 4.75
N LEU A 17 4.93 3.67 3.52
CA LEU A 17 5.61 2.95 2.43
C LEU A 17 7.11 2.76 2.73
N SER A 18 7.78 3.72 3.37
CA SER A 18 9.16 3.54 3.87
C SER A 18 9.29 2.30 4.76
N VAL A 19 8.41 2.20 5.77
CA VAL A 19 8.46 1.10 6.74
C VAL A 19 8.15 -0.22 6.05
N LEU A 20 7.13 -0.26 5.19
CA LEU A 20 6.76 -1.46 4.44
C LEU A 20 7.89 -1.92 3.51
N HIS A 21 8.54 -1.01 2.81
CA HIS A 21 9.70 -1.32 1.97
C HIS A 21 10.86 -1.90 2.80
N ARG A 22 11.17 -1.32 3.96
CA ARG A 22 12.20 -1.88 4.85
C ARG A 22 11.83 -3.29 5.35
N ILE A 23 10.55 -3.55 5.62
CA ILE A 23 10.08 -4.89 6.01
C ILE A 23 10.24 -5.87 4.85
N SER A 24 9.91 -5.48 3.61
CA SER A 24 10.05 -6.33 2.43
C SER A 24 11.51 -6.66 2.10
N GLN A 25 12.44 -5.72 2.33
CA GLN A 25 13.88 -5.98 2.21
C GLN A 25 14.41 -7.00 3.24
N ASN A 26 13.65 -7.26 4.31
CA ASN A 26 14.00 -8.25 5.34
C ASN A 26 13.09 -9.50 5.27
N ALA A 27 12.52 -9.80 4.10
CA ALA A 27 11.60 -10.92 3.89
C ALA A 27 12.15 -12.28 4.31
N ASP A 28 13.46 -12.51 4.24
CA ASP A 28 14.09 -13.76 4.73
C ASP A 28 13.83 -14.02 6.21
N THR A 29 13.69 -12.95 7.02
CA THR A 29 13.40 -13.03 8.45
C THR A 29 11.92 -12.80 8.73
N SER A 30 11.32 -11.76 8.15
CA SER A 30 9.92 -11.37 8.41
C SER A 30 8.90 -12.29 7.73
N ARG A 31 9.31 -12.98 6.65
CA ARG A 31 8.45 -13.71 5.71
C ARG A 31 7.40 -12.83 5.01
N MET A 32 7.60 -11.52 5.05
CA MET A 32 6.69 -10.54 4.47
C MET A 32 7.40 -9.85 3.31
N ASP A 33 7.20 -10.36 2.10
CA ASP A 33 7.55 -9.65 0.87
C ASP A 33 6.53 -8.53 0.56
N ALA A 34 6.78 -7.75 -0.49
CA ALA A 34 5.92 -6.64 -0.87
C ALA A 34 4.48 -7.09 -1.17
N ASN A 35 4.30 -8.25 -1.82
CA ASN A 35 2.99 -8.82 -2.12
C ASN A 35 2.21 -9.17 -0.84
N ASN A 36 2.85 -9.90 0.09
CA ASN A 36 2.24 -10.27 1.37
C ASN A 36 1.86 -9.03 2.19
N LEU A 37 2.74 -8.02 2.21
CA LEU A 37 2.43 -6.74 2.86
C LEU A 37 1.23 -6.06 2.22
N ALA A 38 1.19 -5.99 0.88
CA ALA A 38 0.11 -5.37 0.14
C ALA A 38 -1.26 -6.04 0.38
N ILE A 39 -1.30 -7.37 0.44
CA ILE A 39 -2.51 -8.13 0.78
C ILE A 39 -3.03 -7.73 2.17
N CYS A 40 -2.13 -7.61 3.15
CA CYS A 40 -2.51 -7.32 4.53
C CYS A 40 -2.91 -5.85 4.74
N VAL A 41 -2.16 -4.91 4.17
CA VAL A 41 -2.33 -3.48 4.46
C VAL A 41 -3.23 -2.77 3.45
N GLY A 42 -3.26 -3.24 2.21
CA GLY A 42 -3.94 -2.56 1.11
C GLY A 42 -5.42 -2.32 1.35
N PRO A 43 -6.20 -3.32 1.81
CA PRO A 43 -7.62 -3.12 2.08
C PRO A 43 -7.88 -2.04 3.13
N ASN A 44 -7.02 -1.91 4.15
CA ASN A 44 -7.16 -0.89 5.18
C ASN A 44 -6.82 0.52 4.68
N MET A 45 -6.01 0.64 3.62
CA MET A 45 -5.57 1.92 3.06
C MET A 45 -6.53 2.47 2.01
N LEU A 46 -7.09 1.61 1.16
CA LEU A 46 -7.75 2.02 -0.09
C LEU A 46 -9.14 1.42 -0.31
N SER A 47 -9.59 0.46 0.51
CA SER A 47 -10.93 -0.08 0.33
C SER A 47 -11.99 0.99 0.64
N PRO A 48 -13.13 0.96 -0.09
CA PRO A 48 -14.28 1.78 0.22
C PRO A 48 -14.71 1.62 1.69
N GLY A 49 -15.17 2.71 2.30
CA GLY A 49 -15.60 2.69 3.71
C GLY A 49 -16.71 1.67 3.97
N ALA A 50 -16.79 1.18 5.21
CA ALA A 50 -17.65 0.06 5.64
C ALA A 50 -19.17 0.19 5.33
N GLY A 51 -19.63 1.33 4.83
CA GLY A 51 -21.03 1.55 4.42
C GLY A 51 -21.33 1.18 2.96
N SER A 52 -20.33 0.85 2.15
CA SER A 52 -20.54 0.46 0.75
C SER A 52 -20.65 -1.07 0.62
N THR A 53 -21.88 -1.57 0.48
CA THR A 53 -22.13 -2.99 0.23
C THR A 53 -22.01 -3.27 -1.26
N PHE A 54 -20.89 -3.88 -1.68
CA PHE A 54 -20.71 -4.38 -3.03
C PHE A 54 -20.94 -5.90 -3.11
N PRO A 55 -21.37 -6.43 -4.25
CA PRO A 55 -21.31 -7.87 -4.53
C PRO A 55 -19.92 -8.44 -4.23
N LEU A 56 -19.85 -9.67 -3.72
CA LEU A 56 -18.58 -10.31 -3.31
C LEU A 56 -17.55 -10.35 -4.44
N GLU A 57 -17.98 -10.59 -5.68
CA GLU A 57 -17.10 -10.62 -6.84
C GLU A 57 -16.44 -9.26 -7.12
N LEU A 58 -17.22 -8.17 -6.99
CA LEU A 58 -16.69 -6.82 -7.13
C LEU A 58 -15.78 -6.44 -5.97
N GLN A 59 -16.10 -6.85 -4.74
CA GLN A 59 -15.19 -6.64 -3.60
C GLN A 59 -13.85 -7.34 -3.80
N LYS A 60 -13.88 -8.58 -4.31
CA LYS A 60 -12.67 -9.33 -4.63
C LYS A 60 -11.85 -8.61 -5.71
N GLU A 61 -12.46 -8.24 -6.82
CA GLU A 61 -11.77 -7.53 -7.92
C GLU A 61 -11.14 -6.22 -7.43
N MET A 62 -11.85 -5.48 -6.57
CA MET A 62 -11.31 -4.26 -5.97
C MET A 62 -10.12 -4.54 -5.05
N ASN A 63 -10.22 -5.56 -4.19
CA ASN A 63 -9.11 -5.94 -3.30
C ASN A 63 -7.88 -6.41 -4.08
N ASP A 64 -8.08 -7.14 -5.19
CA ASP A 64 -6.99 -7.59 -6.07
C ASP A 64 -6.28 -6.38 -6.69
N LYS A 65 -7.04 -5.39 -7.21
CA LYS A 65 -6.48 -4.14 -7.75
C LYS A 65 -5.77 -3.31 -6.69
N VAL A 66 -6.34 -3.24 -5.49
CA VAL A 66 -5.75 -2.54 -4.33
C VAL A 66 -4.43 -3.19 -3.95
N THR A 67 -4.38 -4.52 -3.93
CA THR A 67 -3.16 -5.28 -3.63
C THR A 67 -2.08 -4.97 -4.64
N VAL A 68 -2.38 -5.07 -5.95
CA VAL A 68 -1.42 -4.77 -7.03
C VAL A 68 -0.90 -3.34 -6.94
N LEU A 69 -1.78 -2.36 -6.66
CA LEU A 69 -1.37 -0.97 -6.53
C LEU A 69 -0.44 -0.78 -5.32
N VAL A 70 -0.76 -1.37 -4.17
CA VAL A 70 0.02 -1.18 -2.94
C VAL A 70 1.37 -1.88 -3.04
N GLU A 71 1.43 -3.07 -3.65
CA GLU A 71 2.69 -3.75 -3.96
C GLU A 71 3.59 -2.87 -4.83
N PHE A 72 3.05 -2.32 -5.93
CA PHE A 72 3.76 -1.38 -6.78
C PHE A 72 4.29 -0.16 -6.01
N LEU A 73 3.49 0.40 -5.11
CA LEU A 73 3.90 1.54 -4.28
C LEU A 73 5.03 1.18 -3.29
N ILE A 74 5.03 -0.04 -2.74
CA ILE A 74 6.08 -0.53 -1.83
C ILE A 74 7.40 -0.72 -2.61
N ASP A 75 7.36 -1.36 -3.77
CA ASP A 75 8.57 -1.64 -4.55
C ASP A 75 9.22 -0.39 -5.12
N ASN A 76 8.41 0.62 -5.48
CA ASN A 76 8.88 1.84 -6.14
C ASN A 76 8.88 3.05 -5.19
N CYS A 77 8.82 2.85 -3.87
CA CYS A 77 8.62 3.95 -2.92
C CYS A 77 9.70 5.04 -2.99
N SER A 78 10.95 4.65 -3.24
CA SER A 78 12.10 5.56 -3.34
C SER A 78 12.03 6.44 -4.59
N GLU A 79 11.54 5.90 -5.71
CA GLU A 79 11.34 6.68 -6.95
C GLU A 79 10.14 7.63 -6.83
N ILE A 80 9.10 7.22 -6.09
CA ILE A 80 7.86 7.99 -5.94
C ILE A 80 8.03 9.15 -4.94
N PHE A 81 8.75 8.94 -3.83
CA PHE A 81 8.81 9.89 -2.70
C PHE A 81 10.22 10.45 -2.42
N GLY A 82 11.23 10.04 -3.20
CA GLY A 82 12.63 10.44 -3.05
C GLY A 82 13.39 9.63 -1.98
N GLU A 83 14.72 9.78 -1.96
CA GLU A 83 15.63 9.04 -1.08
C GLU A 83 15.49 9.35 0.42
N ASP A 84 14.76 10.41 0.81
CA ASP A 84 14.42 10.75 2.21
C ASP A 84 13.51 9.72 2.93
N VAL A 85 13.35 8.55 2.32
CA VAL A 85 12.50 7.42 2.73
C VAL A 85 13.35 6.19 3.07
N ALA A 86 14.64 6.15 2.67
CA ALA A 86 15.53 5.01 2.87
C ALA A 86 16.26 5.00 4.23
#